data_AF-A0A7X8SRG7-F1
#
_entry.id   AF-A0A7X8SRG7-F1
#
_cell.length_a   1.000
_cell.length_b   1.000
_cell.length_c   1.000
_cell.angle_alpha   90.00
_cell.angle_beta   90.00
_cell.angle_gamma   90.00
#
_symmetry.space_group_name_H-M   'P 1'
#
loop_
_entity.id
_entity.type
_entity.pdbx_description
1 polymer ?
#
loop_
_entity_poly.entity_id
_entity_poly.type
_entity_poly.pdbx_seq_one_letter_code
_entity_poly.pdbx_strand_id
1 'polypeptide(L)'
;MIKIIFLVLCNLLFISCSTSNSNKNYIERKTGFDNLKDQNILTNKWLRKESNLLMVHETVKAFGYKKLIKKLDLNSSPIIYKDIYLKKELSSLIDSLILSYNTTDIEVKYYNEFWNRRKVENNEKAVFKILNEIQKSMNSEKMDNLNSNEIVNDTLLSLLSIEYNPKTISDSIANMNYNKLKSYGFHQSAYNLLFERYEYYDIDWNKDKLKNGLIESVIVEVPFIKDNTK
;
A
#
# COMPACT_ATOMS: atom_id res chain seq x y z
N MET A 1 -47.02 -18.01 -12.44
CA MET A 1 -47.49 -16.83 -11.69
C MET A 1 -46.52 -16.40 -10.58
N ILE A 2 -46.04 -17.29 -9.70
CA ILE A 2 -45.06 -16.96 -8.63
C ILE A 2 -43.72 -16.41 -9.17
N LYS A 3 -43.24 -16.86 -10.34
CA LYS A 3 -42.04 -16.31 -11.00
C LYS A 3 -42.19 -14.86 -11.48
N ILE A 4 -43.39 -14.44 -11.87
CA ILE A 4 -43.66 -13.05 -12.34
C ILE A 4 -43.72 -12.11 -11.14
N ILE A 5 -44.32 -12.53 -10.03
CA ILE A 5 -44.36 -11.75 -8.78
C ILE A 5 -42.95 -11.53 -8.24
N PHE A 6 -42.07 -12.54 -8.27
CA PHE A 6 -40.67 -12.40 -7.86
C PHE A 6 -39.87 -11.45 -8.77
N LEU A 7 -40.11 -11.49 -10.09
CA LEU A 7 -39.49 -10.59 -11.05
C LEU A 7 -39.97 -9.14 -10.89
N VAL A 8 -41.24 -8.92 -10.57
CA VAL A 8 -41.81 -7.59 -10.30
C VAL A 8 -41.30 -7.04 -8.95
N LEU A 9 -41.17 -7.88 -7.92
CA LEU A 9 -40.56 -7.49 -6.63
C LEU A 9 -39.08 -7.14 -6.76
N CYS A 10 -38.30 -7.88 -7.55
CA CYS A 10 -36.91 -7.51 -7.85
C CYS A 10 -36.85 -6.17 -8.60
N ASN A 11 -37.69 -5.94 -9.61
CA ASN A 11 -37.73 -4.64 -10.30
C ASN A 11 -38.11 -3.49 -9.36
N LEU A 12 -39.06 -3.68 -8.44
CA LEU A 12 -39.44 -2.65 -7.46
C LEU A 12 -38.34 -2.35 -6.42
N LEU A 13 -37.47 -3.32 -6.10
CA LEU A 13 -36.34 -3.12 -5.18
C LEU A 13 -35.10 -2.48 -5.87
N PHE A 14 -34.97 -2.58 -7.19
CA PHE A 14 -33.82 -2.04 -7.93
C PHE A 14 -34.09 -0.71 -8.67
N ILE A 15 -35.31 -0.16 -8.63
CA ILE A 15 -35.66 1.12 -9.29
C ILE A 15 -35.30 2.38 -8.48
N SER A 16 -34.75 2.27 -7.26
CA SER A 16 -34.16 3.44 -6.58
C SER A 16 -32.73 3.76 -7.06
N CYS A 17 -32.42 3.53 -8.33
CA CYS A 17 -31.26 4.15 -8.97
C CYS A 17 -31.65 5.58 -9.35
N SER A 18 -31.66 6.48 -8.37
CA SER A 18 -31.65 7.91 -8.66
C SER A 18 -30.34 8.22 -9.39
N THR A 19 -30.46 8.47 -10.69
CA THR A 19 -29.39 9.07 -11.48
C THR A 19 -29.19 10.50 -11.02
N SER A 20 -28.34 10.68 -10.00
CA SER A 20 -27.57 11.91 -9.81
C SER A 20 -26.47 11.68 -8.78
N ASN A 21 -25.34 11.15 -9.21
CA ASN A 21 -24.07 11.61 -8.67
C ASN A 21 -23.14 11.75 -9.88
N SER A 22 -22.95 12.98 -10.35
CA SER A 22 -21.65 13.31 -10.91
C SER A 22 -20.66 12.88 -9.83
N ASN A 23 -19.90 11.80 -10.03
CA ASN A 23 -18.89 11.39 -9.07
C ASN A 23 -17.97 12.59 -8.86
N LYS A 24 -18.15 13.27 -7.73
CA LYS A 24 -17.33 14.43 -7.38
C LYS A 24 -15.96 13.87 -7.08
N ASN A 25 -14.98 14.28 -7.86
CA ASN A 25 -13.58 13.98 -7.55
C ASN A 25 -13.09 15.00 -6.55
N TYR A 26 -12.09 14.62 -5.77
CA TYR A 26 -11.44 15.51 -4.82
C TYR A 26 -9.96 15.59 -5.15
N ILE A 27 -9.33 16.70 -4.75
CA ILE A 27 -7.89 16.88 -4.98
C ILE A 27 -7.10 15.81 -4.21
N GLU A 28 -5.97 15.40 -4.77
CA GLU A 28 -5.03 14.47 -4.17
C GLU A 28 -3.61 15.01 -4.35
N ARG A 29 -3.00 15.46 -3.26
CA ARG A 29 -1.66 16.04 -3.30
C ARG A 29 -0.66 15.13 -4.02
N LYS A 30 0.09 15.73 -4.95
CA LYS A 30 1.26 15.09 -5.56
C LYS A 30 2.44 15.06 -4.60
N THR A 31 3.05 13.89 -4.45
CA THR A 31 4.22 13.68 -3.59
C THR A 31 5.43 13.21 -4.37
N GLY A 32 6.62 13.34 -3.77
CA GLY A 32 7.85 12.80 -4.34
C GLY A 32 7.85 11.27 -4.51
N PHE A 33 6.88 10.56 -3.93
CA PHE A 33 6.73 9.11 -3.98
C PHE A 33 5.43 8.66 -4.70
N ASP A 34 4.80 9.53 -5.48
CA ASP A 34 3.58 9.18 -6.25
C ASP A 34 3.77 7.98 -7.18
N ASN A 35 5.00 7.72 -7.62
CA ASN A 35 5.35 6.54 -8.39
C ASN A 35 5.02 5.21 -7.66
N LEU A 36 4.70 5.22 -6.36
CA LEU A 36 4.27 4.04 -5.61
C LEU A 36 2.77 3.72 -5.75
N LYS A 37 1.91 4.69 -6.12
CA LYS A 37 0.45 4.55 -6.06
C LYS A 37 -0.13 3.55 -7.07
N ASP A 38 0.40 3.52 -8.29
CA ASP A 38 -0.21 2.73 -9.37
C ASP A 38 0.73 2.34 -10.51
N GLN A 39 2.05 2.45 -10.31
CA GLN A 39 2.99 1.99 -11.33
C GLN A 39 3.28 0.51 -11.17
N ASN A 40 3.46 -0.16 -12.29
CA ASN A 40 4.02 -1.50 -12.31
C ASN A 40 5.40 -1.48 -11.62
N ILE A 41 5.48 -2.11 -10.45
CA ILE A 41 6.68 -2.15 -9.62
C ILE A 41 7.85 -2.84 -10.33
N LEU A 42 7.55 -3.74 -11.30
CA LEU A 42 8.56 -4.40 -12.12
C LEU A 42 9.23 -3.43 -13.10
N THR A 43 8.64 -2.27 -13.43
CA THR A 43 9.21 -1.30 -14.38
C THR A 43 9.48 0.08 -13.76
N ASN A 44 9.26 0.24 -12.46
CA ASN A 44 9.36 1.52 -11.78
C ASN A 44 10.82 2.00 -11.63
N LYS A 45 11.27 2.82 -12.58
CA LYS A 45 12.62 3.42 -12.58
C LYS A 45 12.86 4.37 -11.41
N TRP A 46 11.81 5.03 -10.89
CA TRP A 46 11.94 5.91 -9.74
C TRP A 46 12.30 5.10 -8.51
N LEU A 47 11.58 4.00 -8.24
CA LEU A 47 11.84 3.15 -7.08
C LEU A 47 13.23 2.52 -7.13
N ARG A 48 13.73 2.17 -8.32
CA ARG A 48 15.06 1.55 -8.51
C ARG A 48 16.25 2.46 -8.20
N LYS A 49 16.05 3.77 -7.99
CA LYS A 49 17.16 4.64 -7.55
C LYS A 49 17.54 4.31 -6.10
N GLU A 50 18.83 4.24 -5.81
CA GLU A 50 19.35 3.90 -4.48
C GLU A 50 18.72 4.75 -3.36
N SER A 51 18.69 6.07 -3.50
CA SER A 51 18.11 6.97 -2.49
C SER A 51 16.63 6.71 -2.23
N ASN A 52 15.87 6.34 -3.27
CA ASN A 52 14.44 6.06 -3.14
C ASN A 52 14.20 4.68 -2.52
N LEU A 53 15.02 3.67 -2.86
CA LEU A 53 15.00 2.37 -2.18
C LEU A 53 15.24 2.52 -0.68
N LEU A 54 16.26 3.29 -0.31
CA LEU A 54 16.62 3.51 1.09
C LEU A 54 15.51 4.28 1.83
N MET A 55 14.97 5.35 1.25
CA MET A 55 13.85 6.08 1.88
C MET A 55 12.63 5.19 2.09
N VAL A 56 12.24 4.39 1.09
CA VAL A 56 11.10 3.47 1.21
C VAL A 56 11.39 2.38 2.25
N HIS A 57 12.59 1.79 2.21
CA HIS A 57 13.04 0.78 3.18
C HIS A 57 12.97 1.30 4.62
N GLU A 58 13.56 2.46 4.90
CA GLU A 58 13.56 3.02 6.25
C GLU A 58 12.16 3.39 6.73
N THR A 59 11.30 3.85 5.80
CA THR A 59 9.90 4.14 6.11
C THR A 59 9.10 2.86 6.42
N VAL A 60 9.30 1.79 5.65
CA VAL A 60 8.63 0.49 5.89
C VAL A 60 9.15 -0.17 7.16
N LYS A 61 10.45 -0.05 7.44
CA LYS A 61 11.08 -0.50 8.69
C LYS A 61 10.50 0.24 9.90
N ALA A 62 10.34 1.56 9.81
CA ALA A 62 9.66 2.37 10.84
C ALA A 62 8.20 1.97 11.05
N PHE A 63 7.49 1.61 9.98
CA PHE A 63 6.14 1.06 10.07
C PHE A 63 6.11 -0.33 10.72
N GLY A 64 7.07 -1.18 10.34
CA GLY A 64 7.32 -2.54 10.84
C GLY A 64 7.08 -3.60 9.77
N TYR A 65 8.15 -4.26 9.32
CA TYR A 65 8.11 -5.28 8.26
C TYR A 65 7.07 -6.38 8.50
N LYS A 66 7.06 -6.95 9.70
CA LYS A 66 6.14 -8.03 10.06
C LYS A 66 4.67 -7.66 9.87
N LYS A 67 4.30 -6.40 10.16
CA LYS A 67 2.92 -5.93 9.97
C LYS A 67 2.55 -5.96 8.50
N LEU A 68 3.44 -5.45 7.65
CA LEU A 68 3.21 -5.37 6.21
C LEU A 68 3.20 -6.76 5.56
N ILE A 69 4.20 -7.60 5.88
CA ILE A 69 4.30 -8.98 5.38
C ILE A 69 3.03 -9.78 5.71
N LYS A 70 2.55 -9.68 6.96
CA LYS A 70 1.30 -10.34 7.38
C LYS A 70 0.07 -9.80 6.65
N LYS A 71 -0.04 -8.48 6.50
CA LYS A 71 -1.21 -7.84 5.85
C LYS A 71 -1.29 -8.11 4.35
N LEU A 72 -0.15 -8.25 3.70
CA LEU A 72 -0.05 -8.57 2.27
C LEU A 72 0.03 -10.08 1.99
N ASP A 73 -0.14 -10.91 3.02
CA ASP A 73 -0.05 -12.37 2.95
C ASP A 73 1.21 -12.89 2.23
N LEU A 74 2.35 -12.23 2.44
CA LEU A 74 3.60 -12.57 1.74
C LEU A 74 4.32 -13.78 2.33
N ASN A 75 3.76 -14.39 3.38
CA ASN A 75 4.23 -15.66 3.93
C ASN A 75 3.60 -16.87 3.23
N SER A 76 2.62 -16.65 2.34
CA SER A 76 2.02 -17.70 1.53
C SER A 76 2.97 -18.19 0.43
N SER A 77 2.73 -19.42 -0.03
CA SER A 77 3.41 -19.99 -1.18
C SER A 77 2.38 -20.64 -2.11
N PRO A 78 2.27 -20.23 -3.38
CA PRO A 78 3.04 -19.15 -4.03
C PRO A 78 2.67 -17.76 -3.50
N ILE A 79 3.61 -16.83 -3.53
CA ILE A 79 3.30 -15.41 -3.28
C ILE A 79 2.62 -14.86 -4.54
N ILE A 80 1.41 -14.37 -4.37
CA ILE A 80 0.65 -13.70 -5.43
C ILE A 80 0.31 -12.30 -4.94
N TYR A 81 0.91 -11.29 -5.56
CA TYR A 81 0.64 -9.90 -5.22
C TYR A 81 0.60 -9.03 -6.48
N LYS A 82 -0.59 -8.52 -6.83
CA LYS A 82 -0.87 -7.84 -8.11
C LYS A 82 -0.40 -8.73 -9.27
N ASP A 83 0.44 -8.20 -10.17
CA ASP A 83 0.98 -8.92 -11.34
C ASP A 83 2.24 -9.74 -11.00
N ILE A 84 2.60 -9.89 -9.73
CA ILE A 84 3.75 -10.68 -9.29
C ILE A 84 3.29 -12.08 -8.87
N TYR A 85 3.88 -13.08 -9.49
CA TYR A 85 3.80 -14.48 -9.10
C TYR A 85 5.19 -15.00 -8.73
N LEU A 86 5.39 -15.40 -7.48
CA LEU A 86 6.62 -16.04 -7.02
C LEU A 86 6.28 -17.41 -6.46
N LYS A 87 6.79 -18.46 -7.11
CA LYS A 87 6.60 -19.85 -6.67
C LYS A 87 7.26 -20.15 -5.32
N LYS A 88 8.28 -19.40 -4.94
CA LYS A 88 9.06 -19.62 -3.71
C LYS A 88 8.48 -18.79 -2.57
N GLU A 89 8.59 -19.34 -1.36
CA GLU A 89 8.38 -18.59 -0.12
C GLU A 89 9.33 -17.38 -0.03
N LEU A 90 8.86 -16.32 0.62
CA LEU A 90 9.58 -15.05 0.70
C LEU A 90 10.94 -15.22 1.40
N SER A 91 10.95 -15.96 2.51
CA SER A 91 12.16 -16.28 3.29
C SER A 91 13.21 -16.96 2.40
N SER A 92 12.84 -18.05 1.74
CA SER A 92 13.71 -18.81 0.84
C SER A 92 14.25 -17.97 -0.33
N LEU A 93 13.43 -17.07 -0.87
CA LEU A 93 13.85 -16.16 -1.93
C LEU A 93 14.88 -15.15 -1.42
N ILE A 94 14.62 -14.53 -0.26
CA ILE A 94 15.53 -13.58 0.38
C ILE A 94 16.87 -14.26 0.69
N ASP A 95 16.86 -15.43 1.31
CA ASP A 95 18.06 -16.19 1.65
C ASP A 95 18.89 -16.49 0.39
N SER A 96 18.24 -16.99 -0.66
CA SER A 96 18.91 -17.29 -1.93
C SER A 96 19.53 -16.04 -2.56
N LEU A 97 18.86 -14.89 -2.49
CA LEU A 97 19.39 -13.64 -3.02
C LEU A 97 20.60 -13.17 -2.20
N ILE A 98 20.54 -13.22 -0.88
CA ILE A 98 21.66 -12.86 0.01
C ILE A 98 22.87 -13.75 -0.28
N LEU A 99 22.68 -15.07 -0.33
CA LEU A 99 23.76 -16.03 -0.60
C LEU A 99 24.41 -15.81 -1.96
N SER A 100 23.64 -15.41 -2.97
CA SER A 100 24.11 -15.19 -4.34
C SER A 100 24.78 -13.82 -4.58
N TYR A 101 24.82 -12.91 -3.61
CA TYR A 101 25.32 -11.55 -3.86
C TYR A 101 26.78 -11.50 -4.34
N ASN A 102 27.65 -12.31 -3.74
CA ASN A 102 29.10 -12.35 -4.01
C ASN A 102 29.58 -13.65 -4.67
N THR A 103 28.66 -14.54 -5.06
CA THR A 103 29.04 -15.82 -5.66
C THR A 103 29.35 -15.62 -7.14
N THR A 104 30.55 -16.01 -7.57
CA THR A 104 31.01 -15.90 -8.96
C THR A 104 30.40 -16.95 -9.88
N ASP A 105 30.07 -18.13 -9.33
CA ASP A 105 29.66 -19.32 -10.08
C ASP A 105 28.25 -19.79 -9.72
N ILE A 106 27.27 -18.90 -9.86
CA ILE A 106 25.87 -19.28 -9.63
C ILE A 106 25.35 -19.97 -10.89
N GLU A 107 25.12 -21.28 -10.80
CA GLU A 107 24.52 -22.06 -11.89
C GLU A 107 23.12 -21.55 -12.28
N VAL A 108 22.42 -20.91 -11.34
CA VAL A 108 21.06 -20.41 -11.53
C VAL A 108 21.06 -19.02 -12.19
N LYS A 109 20.81 -18.99 -13.50
CA LYS A 109 20.70 -17.79 -14.35
C LYS A 109 19.94 -16.62 -13.70
N TYR A 110 18.83 -16.89 -13.01
CA TYR A 110 17.98 -15.86 -12.40
C TYR A 110 18.73 -14.95 -11.41
N TYR A 111 19.56 -15.50 -10.52
CA TYR A 111 20.25 -14.71 -9.50
C TYR A 111 21.38 -13.86 -10.09
N ASN A 112 22.09 -14.41 -11.09
CA ASN A 112 23.08 -13.65 -11.86
C ASN A 112 22.44 -12.44 -12.55
N GLU A 113 21.33 -12.65 -13.24
CA GLU A 113 20.61 -11.56 -13.91
C GLU A 113 20.06 -10.54 -12.91
N PHE A 114 19.55 -10.99 -11.77
CA PHE A 114 19.08 -10.10 -10.71
C PHE A 114 20.21 -9.16 -10.27
N TRP A 115 21.35 -9.70 -9.83
CA TRP A 115 22.45 -8.90 -9.32
C TRP A 115 23.14 -8.06 -10.39
N ASN A 116 23.25 -8.56 -11.62
CA ASN A 116 23.78 -7.77 -12.73
C ASN A 116 22.90 -6.55 -13.03
N ARG A 117 21.56 -6.69 -12.98
CA ARG A 117 20.66 -5.53 -13.12
C ARG A 117 20.86 -4.51 -12.00
N ARG A 118 21.02 -4.97 -10.74
CA ARG A 118 21.27 -4.07 -9.60
C ARG A 118 22.60 -3.31 -9.72
N LYS A 119 23.66 -3.98 -10.20
CA LYS A 119 24.96 -3.35 -10.49
C LYS A 119 24.85 -2.29 -11.59
N VAL A 120 24.14 -2.60 -12.69
CA VAL A 120 23.87 -1.65 -13.78
C VAL A 120 23.06 -0.44 -13.28
N GLU A 121 22.14 -0.66 -12.35
CA GLU A 121 21.35 0.39 -11.71
C GLU A 121 22.09 1.13 -10.59
N ASN A 122 23.32 0.70 -10.26
CA ASN A 122 24.15 1.20 -9.15
C ASN A 122 23.38 1.25 -7.81
N ASN A 123 22.72 0.15 -7.47
CA ASN A 123 21.91 0.02 -6.24
C ASN A 123 22.12 -1.33 -5.53
N GLU A 124 23.09 -2.14 -5.96
CA GLU A 124 23.30 -3.51 -5.49
C GLU A 124 23.62 -3.57 -4.00
N LYS A 125 24.43 -2.63 -3.50
CA LYS A 125 24.78 -2.54 -2.07
C LYS A 125 23.57 -2.19 -1.21
N ALA A 126 22.77 -1.23 -1.66
CA ALA A 126 21.54 -0.85 -0.97
C ALA A 126 20.55 -2.01 -0.93
N VAL A 127 20.33 -2.68 -2.07
CA VAL A 127 19.45 -3.86 -2.15
C VAL A 127 19.96 -4.97 -1.24
N PHE A 128 21.26 -5.25 -1.22
CA PHE A 128 21.84 -6.25 -0.33
C PHE A 128 21.64 -5.89 1.16
N LYS A 129 21.86 -4.62 1.55
CA LYS A 129 21.58 -4.13 2.92
C LYS A 129 20.11 -4.37 3.29
N ILE A 130 19.20 -3.97 2.41
CA ILE A 130 17.74 -4.10 2.61
C ILE A 130 17.34 -5.56 2.82
N LEU A 131 17.82 -6.47 1.97
CA LEU A 131 17.52 -7.91 2.08
C LEU A 131 17.99 -8.48 3.42
N ASN A 132 19.21 -8.15 3.85
CA ASN A 132 19.75 -8.58 5.15
C ASN A 132 18.90 -8.05 6.32
N GLU A 133 18.43 -6.80 6.26
CA GLU A 133 17.59 -6.23 7.33
C GLU A 133 16.20 -6.85 7.36
N ILE A 134 15.59 -7.11 6.21
CA ILE A 134 14.30 -7.82 6.14
C ILE A 134 14.46 -9.24 6.71
N GLN A 135 15.50 -9.98 6.31
CA GLN A 135 15.78 -11.32 6.82
C GLN A 135 15.91 -11.31 8.36
N LYS A 136 16.67 -10.37 8.92
CA LYS A 136 16.81 -10.20 10.37
C LYS A 136 15.48 -9.89 11.05
N SER A 137 14.66 -9.00 10.49
CA SER A 137 13.34 -8.65 11.03
C SER A 137 12.38 -9.84 11.02
N MET A 138 12.42 -10.67 9.96
CA MET A 138 11.61 -11.90 9.87
C MET A 138 11.99 -12.93 10.93
N ASN A 139 13.28 -13.06 11.25
CA ASN A 139 13.80 -14.08 12.18
C ASN A 139 13.86 -13.61 13.65
N SER A 140 13.80 -12.30 13.92
CA SER A 140 13.79 -11.75 15.28
C SER A 140 12.45 -12.03 15.97
N GLU A 141 12.42 -12.32 17.27
CA GLU A 141 11.16 -12.28 18.06
C GLU A 141 10.80 -10.85 18.50
N LYS A 142 11.80 -9.96 18.64
CA LYS A 142 11.62 -8.56 19.07
C LYS A 142 11.23 -7.68 17.89
N MET A 143 10.42 -6.65 18.18
CA MET A 143 10.18 -5.55 17.23
C MET A 143 11.53 -4.87 16.93
N ASP A 144 11.71 -4.46 15.67
CA ASP A 144 12.90 -3.75 15.23
C ASP A 144 13.10 -2.50 16.09
N ASN A 145 14.15 -2.49 16.93
CA ASN A 145 14.52 -1.31 17.70
C ASN A 145 15.05 -0.24 16.72
N LEU A 146 14.33 0.88 16.66
CA LEU A 146 14.63 2.02 15.79
C LEU A 146 15.84 2.79 16.33
N ASN A 147 17.01 2.61 15.74
CA ASN A 147 18.08 3.61 15.83
C ASN A 147 17.84 4.63 14.71
N SER A 148 16.99 5.62 14.97
CA SER A 148 16.52 6.60 13.99
C SER A 148 17.53 7.73 13.76
N ASN A 149 18.53 7.49 12.91
CA ASN A 149 19.27 8.54 12.20
C ASN A 149 19.03 8.47 10.67
N GLU A 150 18.08 7.64 10.21
CA GLU A 150 17.91 7.29 8.80
C GLU A 150 16.71 8.01 8.14
N ILE A 151 16.70 8.06 6.80
CA ILE A 151 15.83 8.87 5.91
C ILE A 151 14.38 8.34 5.93
N VAL A 152 13.65 8.55 7.03
CA VAL A 152 12.22 8.18 7.14
C VAL A 152 11.35 9.26 6.50
N ASN A 153 10.36 8.85 5.70
CA ASN A 153 9.37 9.76 5.13
C ASN A 153 8.09 9.75 5.96
N ASP A 154 7.88 10.80 6.77
CA ASP A 154 6.75 10.90 7.70
C ASP A 154 5.38 10.85 7.03
N THR A 155 5.27 11.41 5.83
CA THR A 155 4.01 11.40 5.07
C THR A 155 3.68 9.97 4.63
N LEU A 156 4.65 9.28 4.03
CA LEU A 156 4.50 7.88 3.63
C LEU A 156 4.27 6.96 4.83
N LEU A 157 4.97 7.16 5.94
CA LEU A 157 4.77 6.42 7.19
C LEU A 157 3.33 6.56 7.70
N SER A 158 2.80 7.78 7.66
CA SER A 158 1.43 8.07 8.07
C SER A 158 0.41 7.39 7.15
N LEU A 159 0.65 7.41 5.84
CA LEU A 159 -0.22 6.76 4.86
C LEU A 159 -0.22 5.23 5.05
N LEU A 160 0.94 4.60 5.23
CA LEU A 160 1.04 3.17 5.56
C LEU A 160 0.28 2.83 6.85
N SER A 161 0.37 3.70 7.85
CA SER A 161 -0.33 3.53 9.13
C SER A 161 -1.84 3.61 9.01
N ILE A 162 -2.36 4.44 8.10
CA ILE A 162 -3.80 4.56 7.82
C ILE A 162 -4.28 3.35 7.01
N GLU A 163 -3.52 2.95 5.98
CA GLU A 163 -3.89 1.89 5.05
C GLU A 163 -3.89 0.50 5.70
N TYR A 164 -2.88 0.19 6.53
CA TYR A 164 -2.61 -1.17 7.00
C TYR A 164 -2.76 -1.35 8.52
N ASN A 165 -3.47 -0.45 9.21
CA ASN A 165 -3.62 -0.55 10.67
C ASN A 165 -4.30 -1.89 11.07
N PRO A 166 -3.70 -2.68 11.99
CA PRO A 166 -4.28 -3.97 12.39
C PRO A 166 -5.40 -3.88 13.43
N LYS A 167 -5.74 -2.69 13.94
CA LYS A 167 -6.76 -2.52 15.00
C LYS A 167 -8.11 -2.14 14.42
N THR A 168 -9.18 -2.55 15.10
CA THR A 168 -10.51 -1.97 14.93
C THR A 168 -10.39 -0.44 15.03
N ILE A 169 -10.93 0.26 14.04
CA ILE A 169 -10.89 1.71 14.01
C ILE A 169 -11.89 2.22 15.05
N SER A 170 -11.42 3.03 15.99
CA SER A 170 -12.28 3.79 16.90
C SER A 170 -12.59 5.16 16.31
N ASP A 171 -13.65 5.82 16.78
CA ASP A 171 -14.02 7.16 16.31
C ASP A 171 -12.86 8.17 16.41
N SER A 172 -12.06 8.07 17.49
CA SER A 172 -10.88 8.92 17.68
C SER A 172 -9.82 8.68 16.59
N ILE A 173 -9.51 7.41 16.31
CA ILE A 173 -8.55 7.05 15.24
C ILE A 173 -9.11 7.46 13.88
N ALA A 174 -10.40 7.23 13.64
CA ALA A 174 -11.07 7.58 12.40
C ALA A 174 -10.95 9.09 12.12
N ASN A 175 -11.31 9.91 13.10
CA ASN A 175 -11.22 11.37 13.01
C ASN A 175 -9.77 11.85 12.83
N MET A 176 -8.82 11.24 13.54
CA MET A 176 -7.40 11.55 13.38
C MET A 176 -6.93 11.24 11.96
N ASN A 177 -7.25 10.06 11.42
CA ASN A 177 -6.87 9.65 10.07
C ASN A 177 -7.47 10.58 9.02
N TYR A 178 -8.77 10.88 9.12
CA TYR A 178 -9.47 11.79 8.23
C TYR A 178 -8.82 13.19 8.21
N ASN A 179 -8.61 13.78 9.40
CA ASN A 179 -8.02 15.11 9.52
C ASN A 179 -6.57 15.13 9.03
N LYS A 180 -5.82 14.04 9.21
CA LYS A 180 -4.44 13.91 8.74
C LYS A 180 -4.34 13.83 7.23
N LEU A 181 -5.21 13.06 6.57
CA LEU A 181 -5.28 13.04 5.10
C LEU A 181 -5.63 14.41 4.54
N LYS A 182 -6.64 15.07 5.13
CA LYS A 182 -7.03 16.41 4.74
C LYS A 182 -5.91 17.43 4.92
N SER A 183 -5.19 17.41 6.04
CA SER A 183 -4.08 18.37 6.29
C SER A 183 -2.90 18.15 5.35
N TYR A 184 -2.71 16.93 4.84
CA TYR A 184 -1.74 16.64 3.80
C TYR A 184 -2.23 16.96 2.38
N GLY A 185 -3.51 17.32 2.19
CA GLY A 185 -4.10 17.58 0.88
C GLY A 185 -4.51 16.32 0.10
N PHE A 186 -4.69 15.17 0.77
CA PHE A 186 -5.19 13.94 0.18
C PHE A 186 -6.72 13.84 0.36
N HIS A 187 -7.45 14.75 -0.30
CA HIS A 187 -8.90 14.86 -0.12
C HIS A 187 -9.65 13.67 -0.75
N GLN A 188 -9.17 13.10 -1.85
CA GLN A 188 -9.77 11.89 -2.41
C GLN A 188 -9.55 10.69 -1.49
N SER A 189 -8.34 10.53 -0.94
CA SER A 189 -8.10 9.52 0.10
C SER A 189 -8.98 9.72 1.34
N ALA A 190 -9.21 10.97 1.77
CA ALA A 190 -10.08 11.29 2.91
C ALA A 190 -11.55 10.98 2.61
N TYR A 191 -12.03 11.26 1.39
CA TYR A 191 -13.35 10.84 0.91
C TYR A 191 -13.50 9.32 0.99
N ASN A 192 -12.48 8.58 0.55
CA ASN A 192 -12.53 7.13 0.57
C ASN A 192 -12.68 6.58 2.00
N LEU A 193 -12.06 7.21 3.01
CA LEU A 193 -12.33 6.82 4.41
C LEU A 193 -13.82 6.90 4.76
N LEU A 194 -14.50 7.98 4.34
CA LEU A 194 -15.91 8.23 4.68
C LEU A 194 -16.87 7.21 4.03
N PHE A 195 -16.59 6.79 2.80
CA PHE A 195 -17.58 6.08 1.96
C PHE A 195 -17.09 4.76 1.35
N GLU A 196 -15.78 4.61 1.11
CA GLU A 196 -15.20 3.57 0.26
C GLU A 196 -14.19 2.69 1.03
N ARG A 197 -14.30 2.62 2.37
CA ARG A 197 -13.46 1.78 3.22
C ARG A 197 -14.25 0.99 4.23
N TYR A 198 -14.29 -0.34 4.09
CA TYR A 198 -15.01 -1.22 5.01
C TYR A 198 -14.59 -1.04 6.46
N GLU A 199 -13.31 -0.77 6.73
CA GLU A 199 -12.78 -0.63 8.09
C GLU A 199 -13.35 0.59 8.85
N TYR A 200 -14.04 1.50 8.15
CA TYR A 200 -14.58 2.75 8.70
C TYR A 200 -16.12 2.79 8.66
N TYR A 201 -16.79 1.71 8.24
CA TYR A 201 -18.25 1.72 8.04
C TYR A 201 -19.04 1.90 9.33
N ASP A 202 -18.54 1.34 10.44
CA ASP A 202 -19.20 1.39 11.74
C ASP A 202 -18.92 2.69 12.52
N ILE A 203 -18.18 3.64 11.93
CA ILE A 203 -17.86 4.92 12.55
C ILE A 203 -19.06 5.87 12.42
N ASP A 204 -19.55 6.38 13.54
CA ASP A 204 -20.66 7.35 13.57
C ASP A 204 -20.18 8.75 13.17
N TRP A 205 -20.11 8.96 11.85
CA TRP A 205 -19.73 10.23 11.26
C TRP A 205 -20.93 11.01 10.73
N ASN A 206 -20.91 12.32 10.95
CA ASN A 206 -21.65 13.24 10.09
C ASN A 206 -20.95 13.36 8.73
N LYS A 207 -21.14 12.35 7.88
CA LYS A 207 -20.43 12.21 6.60
C LYS A 207 -20.68 13.39 5.66
N ASP A 208 -21.88 13.96 5.64
CA ASP A 208 -22.21 15.13 4.82
C ASP A 208 -21.43 16.38 5.25
N LYS A 209 -21.35 16.65 6.56
CA LYS A 209 -20.56 17.76 7.09
C LYS A 209 -19.08 17.58 6.78
N LEU A 210 -18.55 16.37 6.94
CA LEU A 210 -17.14 16.08 6.65
C LEU A 210 -16.85 16.21 5.16
N LYS A 211 -17.69 15.63 4.29
CA LYS A 211 -17.59 15.70 2.83
C LYS A 211 -17.58 17.15 2.31
N ASN A 212 -18.41 18.03 2.86
CA ASN A 212 -18.41 19.47 2.50
C ASN A 212 -17.11 20.19 2.85
N GLY A 213 -16.28 19.62 3.73
CA GLY A 213 -14.97 20.12 4.06
C GLY A 213 -13.85 19.64 3.12
N LEU A 214 -14.16 18.86 2.08
CA LEU A 214 -13.20 18.38 1.09
C LEU A 214 -13.15 19.32 -0.13
N ILE A 215 -11.98 19.41 -0.77
CA ILE A 215 -11.80 20.28 -1.94
C ILE A 215 -12.04 19.45 -3.20
N GLU A 216 -13.07 19.82 -3.96
CA GLU A 216 -13.43 19.17 -5.21
C GLU A 216 -12.39 19.42 -6.31
N SER A 217 -12.27 18.46 -7.22
CA SER A 217 -11.39 18.49 -8.38
C SER A 217 -12.19 18.14 -9.62
N VAL A 218 -11.84 18.78 -10.75
CA VAL A 218 -12.33 18.38 -12.08
C VAL A 218 -11.51 17.25 -12.68
N ILE A 219 -10.35 16.94 -12.10
CA ILE A 219 -9.43 15.88 -12.53
C ILE A 219 -9.61 14.68 -11.62
N VAL A 220 -9.71 13.49 -12.22
CA VAL A 220 -9.65 12.22 -11.50
C VAL A 220 -8.19 11.93 -11.17
N GLU A 221 -7.84 12.01 -9.89
CA GLU A 221 -6.51 11.63 -9.40
C GLU A 221 -6.57 10.25 -8.72
N VAL A 222 -5.51 9.46 -8.85
CA VAL A 222 -5.43 8.16 -8.19
C VAL A 222 -5.18 8.40 -6.69
N PRO A 223 -6.11 8.02 -5.81
CA PRO A 223 -5.93 8.21 -4.37
C PRO A 223 -4.85 7.27 -3.83
N PHE A 224 -4.14 7.71 -2.79
CA PHE A 224 -3.24 6.81 -2.07
C PHE A 224 -4.02 5.75 -1.30
N ILE A 225 -5.06 6.17 -0.56
CA ILE A 225 -5.95 5.28 0.19
C ILE A 225 -7.07 4.88 -0.76
N LYS A 226 -6.99 3.69 -1.34
CA LYS A 226 -7.92 3.23 -2.37
C LYS A 226 -9.24 2.74 -1.76
N ASP A 227 -10.27 2.78 -2.59
CA ASP A 227 -11.52 2.07 -2.36
C ASP A 227 -11.25 0.56 -2.22
N ASN A 228 -11.81 -0.06 -1.19
CA ASN A 228 -11.74 -1.51 -0.97
C ASN A 228 -13.14 -2.15 -0.83
N THR A 229 -14.17 -1.45 -1.26
CA THR A 229 -15.59 -1.84 -1.16
C THR A 229 -16.17 -2.41 -2.44
N LYS A 230 -15.37 -2.40 -3.52
CA LYS A 230 -15.73 -2.88 -4.85
C LYS A 230 -14.92 -4.11 -5.24
#